data_AF-A0A0F9I1N1-F1
#
_entry.id   AF-A0A0F9I1N1-F1
#
_cell.length_a   1.000
_cell.length_b   1.000
_cell.length_c   1.000
_cell.angle_alpha   90.00
_cell.angle_beta   90.00
_cell.angle_gamma   90.00
#
_symmetry.space_group_name_H-M   'P 1'
#
loop_
_entity.id
_entity.type
_entity.pdbx_description
1 polymer ?
#
loop_
_entity_poly.entity_id
_entity_poly.type
_entity_poly.pdbx_seq_one_letter_code
_entity_poly.pdbx_strand_id
1 'polypeptide(L)'
;MAFEAAPAPLKEQFWLGNRINPEWERWFANVINPAIEVVRDVEVLSTVIESLPVPIFQAGIGDIDKLVYSQPSSGVDLRARIEVLESLGLAAPIYIFPQDLQKGASPTYDGMFLTDDLVLPKTAGKGIKVEVAAPTFTWRDLKGKVTQRNTGGSKPTHAVYKGSLRQYQFAVGKEEFFTYHIDHDHVPDSDIFLHVHWSHISGAVTGGTITIEYELSYAKGFNQAPFGANVSTTFAGTASTAQYQHILSEVQVSAESPDGNQLDSNDLEPDGIIEARVKITANDMTGATPDPFIHEVDIHYLSTSVGTKQKAPDFYV
;
A
#
# COMPACT_ATOMS: atom_id res chain seq x y z
N MET A 1 28.54 40.66 -23.72
CA MET A 1 27.68 39.47 -23.64
C MET A 1 26.76 39.66 -22.46
N ALA A 2 25.50 39.98 -22.74
CA ALA A 2 24.48 40.23 -21.73
C ALA A 2 23.80 38.91 -21.37
N PHE A 3 23.63 38.65 -20.06
CA PHE A 3 22.89 37.50 -19.56
C PHE A 3 21.38 37.82 -19.61
N GLU A 4 20.62 37.00 -20.32
CA GLU A 4 19.15 37.01 -20.28
C GLU A 4 18.66 36.56 -18.90
N ALA A 5 17.73 37.32 -18.34
CA ALA A 5 17.12 37.07 -17.05
C ALA A 5 16.15 35.90 -17.10
N ALA A 6 16.14 35.08 -16.04
CA ALA A 6 15.18 33.99 -15.85
C ALA A 6 13.75 34.53 -15.70
N PRO A 7 12.72 33.82 -16.22
CA PRO A 7 11.34 34.26 -16.09
C PRO A 7 10.83 34.13 -14.65
N ALA A 8 10.09 35.14 -14.21
CA ALA A 8 9.44 35.22 -12.90
C ALA A 8 8.36 34.13 -12.71
N PRO A 9 8.05 33.73 -11.45
CA PRO A 9 7.06 32.72 -11.16
C PRO A 9 5.63 33.24 -11.43
N LEU A 10 4.85 32.47 -12.18
CA LEU A 10 3.42 32.67 -12.40
C LEU A 10 2.65 32.57 -11.07
N LYS A 11 2.38 33.73 -10.47
CA LYS A 11 1.21 33.94 -9.61
C LYS A 11 0.12 34.60 -10.45
N GLU A 12 -1.11 34.23 -10.13
CA GLU A 12 -2.41 34.68 -10.66
C GLU A 12 -2.96 33.91 -11.87
N GLN A 13 -4.05 33.16 -11.66
CA GLN A 13 -5.40 33.50 -12.16
C GLN A 13 -6.31 32.27 -12.08
N PHE A 14 -6.98 32.07 -10.93
CA PHE A 14 -8.17 31.21 -10.84
C PHE A 14 -9.32 32.04 -10.24
N TRP A 15 -9.92 32.85 -11.09
CA TRP A 15 -11.28 33.33 -10.90
C TRP A 15 -11.90 33.59 -12.28
N LEU A 16 -12.40 32.52 -12.90
CA LEU A 16 -13.32 32.60 -14.03
C LEU A 16 -14.38 31.51 -13.87
N GLY A 17 -15.53 31.95 -13.36
CA GLY A 17 -16.87 31.63 -13.88
C GLY A 17 -17.25 30.18 -14.10
N ASN A 18 -18.25 29.74 -13.33
CA ASN A 18 -19.21 28.70 -13.68
C ASN A 18 -19.57 28.75 -15.19
N ARG A 19 -18.99 27.86 -15.99
CA ARG A 19 -19.56 27.44 -17.26
C ARG A 19 -19.55 25.92 -17.28
N ILE A 20 -20.76 25.36 -17.20
CA ILE A 20 -21.01 23.95 -17.44
C ILE A 20 -20.51 23.63 -18.85
N ASN A 21 -19.84 22.49 -18.99
CA ASN A 21 -19.34 22.00 -20.26
C ASN A 21 -20.53 21.89 -21.27
N PRO A 22 -20.45 22.52 -22.45
CA PRO A 22 -21.55 22.50 -23.43
C PRO A 22 -21.89 21.09 -23.95
N GLU A 23 -21.00 20.12 -23.81
CA GLU A 23 -21.32 18.71 -24.10
C GLU A 23 -22.24 18.07 -23.05
N TRP A 24 -22.19 18.55 -21.80
CA TRP A 24 -23.13 18.15 -20.75
C TRP A 24 -24.52 18.74 -20.96
N GLU A 25 -24.63 19.99 -21.44
CA GLU A 25 -25.92 20.58 -21.84
C GLU A 25 -26.53 19.81 -23.03
N ARG A 26 -25.70 19.35 -23.97
CA ARG A 26 -26.15 18.56 -25.13
C ARG A 26 -26.56 17.14 -24.74
N TRP A 27 -25.94 16.56 -23.73
CA TRP A 27 -26.35 15.26 -23.16
C TRP A 27 -27.67 15.40 -22.38
N PHE A 28 -27.82 16.43 -21.54
CA PHE A 28 -29.08 16.74 -20.86
C PHE A 28 -30.24 16.98 -21.84
N ALA A 29 -30.02 17.77 -22.90
CA ALA A 29 -31.05 18.10 -23.88
C ALA A 29 -31.50 16.91 -24.74
N ASN A 30 -30.64 15.92 -24.99
CA ASN A 30 -30.94 14.80 -25.89
C ASN A 30 -31.35 13.52 -25.15
N VAL A 31 -30.94 13.34 -23.89
CA VAL A 31 -31.21 12.11 -23.13
C VAL A 31 -32.35 12.32 -22.12
N ILE A 32 -32.45 13.50 -21.50
CA ILE A 32 -33.43 13.76 -20.44
C ILE A 32 -34.69 14.46 -20.97
N ASN A 33 -34.55 15.32 -21.99
CA ASN A 33 -35.69 16.09 -22.51
C ASN A 33 -36.81 15.24 -23.17
N PRO A 34 -36.52 14.14 -23.91
CA PRO A 34 -37.58 13.27 -24.43
C PRO A 34 -38.30 12.47 -23.32
N ALA A 35 -37.65 12.25 -22.18
CA ALA A 35 -38.26 11.59 -21.02
C ALA A 35 -39.17 12.53 -20.19
N ILE A 36 -38.97 13.85 -20.32
CA ILE A 36 -39.78 14.87 -19.63
C ILE A 36 -41.02 15.27 -20.44
N GLU A 37 -41.05 15.04 -21.76
CA GLU A 37 -42.24 15.31 -22.59
C GLU A 37 -43.41 14.34 -22.35
N VAL A 38 -43.21 13.27 -21.58
CA VAL A 38 -44.27 12.31 -21.18
C VAL A 38 -45.06 12.78 -19.95
N VAL A 39 -44.69 13.91 -19.32
CA VAL A 39 -45.40 14.44 -18.13
C VAL A 39 -45.83 15.89 -18.35
N ARG A 40 -46.51 16.16 -19.47
CA ARG A 40 -47.19 17.45 -19.73
C ARG A 40 -48.72 17.38 -19.74
N ASP A 41 -49.31 16.29 -19.26
CA ASP A 41 -50.74 16.23 -18.93
C ASP A 41 -50.94 16.24 -17.41
N VAL A 42 -50.62 17.37 -16.78
CA VAL A 42 -50.85 17.63 -15.35
C VAL A 42 -52.35 17.86 -15.04
N GLU A 43 -53.21 17.92 -16.06
CA GLU A 43 -54.66 18.10 -15.88
C GLU A 43 -55.42 16.81 -15.53
N VAL A 44 -54.80 15.62 -15.68
CA VAL A 44 -55.45 14.33 -15.36
C VAL A 44 -55.09 13.82 -13.95
N LEU A 45 -53.99 14.29 -13.36
CA LEU A 45 -53.53 13.85 -12.03
C LEU A 45 -54.21 14.59 -10.87
N SER A 46 -54.74 15.79 -11.09
CA SER A 46 -55.50 16.53 -10.07
C SER A 46 -56.85 15.89 -9.75
N THR A 47 -57.50 15.24 -10.72
CA THR A 47 -58.83 14.62 -10.55
C THR A 47 -58.78 13.25 -9.87
N VAL A 48 -57.66 12.54 -9.93
CA VAL A 48 -57.50 11.24 -9.23
C VAL A 48 -57.23 11.44 -7.73
N ILE A 49 -56.51 12.51 -7.37
CA ILE A 49 -56.12 12.80 -5.98
C ILE A 49 -57.31 13.29 -5.12
N GLU A 50 -58.35 13.90 -5.72
CA GLU A 50 -59.55 14.35 -4.99
C GLU A 50 -60.51 13.22 -4.58
N SER A 51 -60.28 11.99 -5.06
CA SER A 51 -61.18 10.85 -4.79
C SER A 51 -60.69 9.88 -3.69
N LEU A 52 -59.51 10.12 -3.10
CA LEU A 52 -58.95 9.26 -2.06
C LEU A 52 -59.37 9.75 -0.66
N PRO A 53 -60.05 8.93 0.15
CA PRO A 53 -60.35 9.31 1.52
C PRO A 53 -59.10 9.06 2.39
N VAL A 54 -58.43 10.13 2.84
CA VAL A 54 -57.65 10.32 4.11
C VAL A 54 -56.59 11.44 3.91
N PRO A 55 -56.30 12.29 4.92
CA PRO A 55 -55.61 13.56 4.71
C PRO A 55 -54.11 13.45 4.97
N ILE A 56 -53.28 13.50 3.93
CA ILE A 56 -51.82 13.61 4.08
C ILE A 56 -51.28 14.61 3.04
N PHE A 57 -50.86 15.78 3.56
CA PHE A 57 -49.97 16.80 2.97
C PHE A 57 -50.49 17.66 1.82
N GLN A 58 -50.95 18.87 2.17
CA GLN A 58 -50.78 20.07 1.35
C GLN A 58 -49.36 20.61 1.59
N ALA A 59 -48.43 20.30 0.68
CA ALA A 59 -47.23 21.12 0.47
C ALA A 59 -47.39 21.76 -0.91
N GLY A 60 -47.27 23.10 -0.95
CA GLY A 60 -47.51 23.90 -2.14
C GLY A 60 -46.62 23.48 -3.32
N ILE A 61 -47.26 23.38 -4.49
CA ILE A 61 -46.63 23.12 -5.78
C ILE A 61 -45.89 24.40 -6.18
N GLY A 62 -44.61 24.46 -5.86
CA GLY A 62 -43.77 25.62 -6.17
C GLY A 62 -42.31 25.35 -5.89
N ASP A 63 -41.78 24.22 -6.37
CA ASP A 63 -40.37 23.94 -6.66
C ASP A 63 -40.18 22.43 -6.87
N ILE A 64 -40.49 21.93 -8.08
CA ILE A 64 -40.28 20.52 -8.46
C ILE A 64 -38.78 20.20 -8.67
N ASP A 65 -37.93 21.21 -8.87
CA ASP A 65 -36.48 21.03 -9.11
C ASP A 65 -35.66 20.73 -7.83
N LYS A 66 -36.29 20.61 -6.66
CA LYS A 66 -35.61 20.30 -5.40
C LYS A 66 -36.35 19.27 -4.53
N LEU A 67 -36.84 18.19 -5.12
CA LEU A 67 -37.15 16.96 -4.37
C LEU A 67 -35.86 16.24 -3.96
N VAL A 68 -35.10 16.87 -3.05
CA VAL A 68 -34.11 16.17 -2.23
C VAL A 68 -34.92 15.40 -1.19
N TYR A 69 -35.13 14.11 -1.43
CA TYR A 69 -35.84 13.23 -0.50
C TYR A 69 -35.03 13.07 0.77
N SER A 70 -35.42 13.77 1.84
CA SER A 70 -35.05 13.39 3.20
C SER A 70 -35.82 12.11 3.56
N GLN A 71 -35.13 11.14 4.18
CA GLN A 71 -35.78 9.90 4.58
C GLN A 71 -36.95 10.17 5.54
N PRO A 72 -38.10 9.48 5.36
CA PRO A 72 -39.11 9.43 6.40
C PRO A 72 -38.56 8.62 7.59
N SER A 73 -38.63 9.20 8.78
CA SER A 73 -38.03 8.67 10.01
C SER A 73 -38.69 7.41 10.59
N SER A 74 -39.60 6.74 9.88
CA SER A 74 -40.12 5.43 10.30
C SER A 74 -40.97 4.76 9.22
N GLY A 75 -40.63 3.51 8.91
CA GLY A 75 -41.60 2.46 8.58
C GLY A 75 -42.50 2.63 7.36
N VAL A 76 -42.15 3.46 6.37
CA VAL A 76 -42.92 3.48 5.12
C VAL A 76 -42.52 2.28 4.27
N ASP A 77 -43.45 1.34 4.11
CA ASP A 77 -43.31 0.15 3.28
C ASP A 77 -43.00 0.55 1.83
N LEU A 78 -41.76 0.32 1.42
CA LEU A 78 -41.27 0.59 0.07
C LEU A 78 -42.09 -0.16 -1.00
N ARG A 79 -42.75 -1.29 -0.65
CA ARG A 79 -43.62 -2.02 -1.60
C ARG A 79 -44.84 -1.21 -2.01
N ALA A 80 -45.51 -0.56 -1.07
CA ALA A 80 -46.71 0.24 -1.37
C ALA A 80 -46.41 1.40 -2.33
N ARG A 81 -45.16 1.89 -2.34
CA ARG A 81 -44.73 2.97 -3.23
C ARG A 81 -44.33 2.48 -4.62
N ILE A 82 -43.76 1.28 -4.72
CA ILE A 82 -43.49 0.62 -6.00
C ILE A 82 -44.81 0.30 -6.72
N GLU A 83 -45.82 -0.19 -6.00
CA GLU A 83 -47.14 -0.49 -6.56
C GLU A 83 -47.83 0.75 -7.15
N VAL A 84 -47.69 1.92 -6.53
CA VAL A 84 -48.22 3.19 -7.07
C VAL A 84 -47.50 3.59 -8.36
N LEU A 85 -46.17 3.47 -8.43
CA LEU A 85 -45.41 3.82 -9.64
C LEU A 85 -45.69 2.86 -10.80
N GLU A 86 -45.83 1.55 -10.51
CA GLU A 86 -46.25 0.55 -11.49
C GLU A 86 -47.69 0.82 -11.98
N SER A 87 -48.60 1.21 -11.09
CA SER A 87 -49.99 1.54 -11.45
C SER A 87 -50.13 2.76 -12.37
N LEU A 88 -49.13 3.65 -12.37
CA LEU A 88 -49.07 4.84 -13.23
C LEU A 88 -48.43 4.56 -14.60
N GLY A 89 -48.06 3.31 -14.90
CA GLY A 89 -47.45 2.92 -16.18
C GLY A 89 -46.02 3.43 -16.38
N LEU A 90 -45.40 3.97 -15.33
CA LEU A 90 -44.03 4.49 -15.34
C LEU A 90 -43.05 3.35 -15.08
N ALA A 91 -42.98 2.40 -16.01
CA ALA A 91 -42.07 1.26 -15.96
C ALA A 91 -40.63 1.64 -16.36
N ALA A 92 -40.07 2.68 -15.75
CA ALA A 92 -38.62 2.87 -15.79
C ALA A 92 -38.00 1.84 -14.84
N PRO A 93 -36.92 1.13 -15.23
CA PRO A 93 -36.20 0.26 -14.32
C PRO A 93 -35.64 1.12 -13.18
N ILE A 94 -36.30 1.08 -12.02
CA ILE A 94 -35.79 1.71 -10.81
C ILE A 94 -34.59 0.86 -10.36
N TYR A 95 -33.40 1.26 -10.78
CA TYR A 95 -32.17 0.79 -10.15
C TYR A 95 -32.11 1.38 -8.74
N ILE A 96 -32.67 0.65 -7.79
CA ILE A 96 -32.41 0.88 -6.37
C ILE A 96 -30.97 0.44 -6.14
N PHE A 97 -30.02 1.33 -6.40
CA PHE A 97 -28.73 1.22 -5.72
C PHE A 97 -29.04 1.33 -4.24
N PRO A 98 -28.60 0.39 -3.39
CA PRO A 98 -28.72 0.55 -1.95
C PRO A 98 -28.06 1.89 -1.60
N GLN A 99 -28.87 2.91 -1.33
CA GLN A 99 -28.39 4.19 -0.81
C GLN A 99 -27.88 4.06 0.64
N ASP A 100 -27.86 2.84 1.18
CA ASP A 100 -27.23 2.47 2.43
C ASP A 100 -25.69 2.40 2.35
N LEU A 101 -25.08 3.01 1.33
CA LEU A 101 -23.78 3.68 1.51
C LEU A 101 -23.97 4.86 2.46
N GLN A 102 -24.37 4.57 3.69
CA GLN A 102 -24.38 5.53 4.78
C GLN A 102 -22.96 6.05 4.91
N LYS A 103 -22.82 7.36 4.70
CA LYS A 103 -21.59 8.10 4.93
C LYS A 103 -21.11 7.82 6.37
N GLY A 104 -20.16 6.89 6.53
CA GLY A 104 -19.61 6.48 7.84
C GLY A 104 -19.67 4.99 8.16
N ALA A 105 -20.42 4.18 7.41
CA ALA A 105 -20.30 2.72 7.50
C ALA A 105 -19.17 2.24 6.56
N SER A 106 -18.30 1.35 7.04
CA SER A 106 -17.35 0.62 6.19
C SER A 106 -18.05 -0.65 5.71
N PRO A 107 -18.64 -0.67 4.50
CA PRO A 107 -19.31 -1.86 4.01
C PRO A 107 -18.28 -3.00 3.87
N THR A 108 -18.62 -4.17 4.41
CA THR A 108 -17.87 -5.41 4.17
C THR A 108 -18.50 -6.11 2.98
N TYR A 109 -17.69 -6.36 1.95
CA TYR A 109 -18.10 -7.13 0.78
C TYR A 109 -17.41 -8.50 0.82
N ASP A 110 -18.17 -9.56 0.57
CA ASP A 110 -17.62 -10.90 0.33
C ASP A 110 -17.64 -11.17 -1.18
N GLY A 111 -16.48 -11.56 -1.74
CA GLY A 111 -16.36 -11.86 -3.18
C GLY A 111 -16.58 -10.67 -4.12
N MET A 112 -15.99 -9.50 -3.83
CA MET A 112 -16.04 -8.36 -4.75
C MET A 112 -15.23 -8.66 -6.03
N PHE A 113 -15.89 -8.60 -7.20
CA PHE A 113 -15.23 -8.62 -8.51
C PHE A 113 -15.23 -7.23 -9.10
N LEU A 114 -14.05 -6.70 -9.41
CA LEU A 114 -13.89 -5.47 -10.20
C LEU A 114 -13.65 -5.88 -11.65
N THR A 115 -14.49 -5.39 -12.56
CA THR A 115 -14.34 -5.64 -14.01
C THR A 115 -13.37 -4.66 -14.68
N ASP A 116 -13.14 -3.53 -14.02
CA ASP A 116 -12.26 -2.43 -14.46
C ASP A 116 -11.23 -2.10 -13.36
N ASP A 117 -10.64 -0.90 -13.43
CA ASP A 117 -9.56 -0.47 -12.55
C ASP A 117 -10.00 -0.19 -11.10
N LEU A 118 -9.17 -0.62 -10.13
CA LEU A 118 -9.22 -0.13 -8.76
C LEU A 118 -8.48 1.21 -8.65
N VAL A 119 -9.20 2.30 -8.44
CA VAL A 119 -8.60 3.63 -8.25
C VAL A 119 -8.44 3.93 -6.76
N LEU A 120 -7.19 3.95 -6.29
CA LEU A 120 -6.82 4.37 -4.94
C LEU A 120 -6.37 5.84 -4.94
N PRO A 121 -6.57 6.59 -3.85
CA PRO A 121 -6.06 7.95 -3.75
C PRO A 121 -4.53 7.96 -3.81
N LYS A 122 -3.95 8.97 -4.46
CA LYS A 122 -2.49 9.18 -4.55
C LYS A 122 -1.85 9.69 -3.25
N THR A 123 -2.63 9.84 -2.19
CA THR A 123 -2.12 10.32 -0.89
C THR A 123 -1.21 9.27 -0.28
N ALA A 124 -0.01 9.68 0.15
CA ALA A 124 0.94 8.80 0.81
C ALA A 124 0.33 8.09 2.02
N GLY A 125 0.73 6.83 2.27
CA GLY A 125 0.16 6.02 3.33
C GLY A 125 -1.32 5.62 3.10
N LYS A 126 -1.81 5.67 1.86
CA LYS A 126 -3.07 5.05 1.43
C LYS A 126 -2.76 3.90 0.49
N GLY A 127 -3.51 2.81 0.61
CA GLY A 127 -3.24 1.58 -0.11
C GLY A 127 -4.17 0.45 0.27
N ILE A 128 -3.77 -0.76 -0.08
CA ILE A 128 -4.42 -2.01 0.31
C ILE A 128 -3.96 -2.34 1.73
N LYS A 129 -4.93 -2.54 2.62
CA LYS A 129 -4.70 -3.10 3.95
C LYS A 129 -5.26 -4.52 3.99
N VAL A 130 -4.62 -5.37 4.78
CA VAL A 130 -5.09 -6.71 5.12
C VAL A 130 -5.64 -6.74 6.54
N GLU A 131 -6.34 -7.82 6.88
CA GLU A 131 -7.02 -8.05 8.15
C GLU A 131 -8.25 -7.15 8.36
N VAL A 132 -9.44 -7.75 8.43
CA VAL A 132 -10.70 -6.99 8.59
C VAL A 132 -10.84 -6.47 10.01
N ALA A 133 -10.44 -7.27 11.02
CA ALA A 133 -10.62 -6.90 12.43
C ALA A 133 -9.63 -5.82 12.90
N ALA A 134 -8.45 -5.76 12.29
CA ALA A 134 -7.36 -4.86 12.62
C ALA A 134 -6.58 -4.45 11.34
N PRO A 135 -7.15 -3.57 10.50
CA PRO A 135 -6.57 -3.24 9.20
C PRO A 135 -5.13 -2.71 9.28
N THR A 136 -4.21 -3.46 8.71
CA THR A 136 -2.77 -3.14 8.66
C THR A 136 -2.24 -3.22 7.23
N PHE A 137 -1.14 -2.52 6.96
CA PHE A 137 -0.39 -2.70 5.72
C PHE A 137 0.34 -4.04 5.73
N THR A 138 0.70 -4.52 4.53
CA THR A 138 1.35 -5.81 4.35
C THR A 138 2.87 -5.69 4.42
N TRP A 139 3.54 -6.77 4.79
CA TRP A 139 4.99 -6.89 4.70
C TRP A 139 5.41 -7.35 3.30
N ARG A 140 6.51 -6.77 2.82
CA ARG A 140 7.22 -7.14 1.59
C ARG A 140 8.73 -7.08 1.83
N ASP A 141 9.47 -7.68 0.89
CA ASP A 141 10.92 -7.76 0.94
C ASP A 141 11.51 -6.90 -0.19
N LEU A 142 12.39 -5.95 0.16
CA LEU A 142 13.28 -5.32 -0.82
C LEU A 142 14.50 -6.24 -1.00
N LYS A 143 14.55 -6.92 -2.14
CA LYS A 143 15.63 -7.87 -2.44
C LYS A 143 16.92 -7.12 -2.77
N GLY A 144 17.98 -7.42 -2.01
CA GLY A 144 19.28 -6.82 -2.22
C GLY A 144 19.91 -7.30 -3.51
N LYS A 145 20.32 -6.37 -4.37
CA LYS A 145 21.13 -6.73 -5.53
C LYS A 145 22.56 -6.94 -5.09
N VAL A 146 23.01 -8.20 -5.04
CA VAL A 146 24.43 -8.53 -4.83
C VAL A 146 25.23 -7.92 -5.97
N THR A 147 26.08 -6.94 -5.68
CA THR A 147 26.86 -6.27 -6.72
C THR A 147 28.16 -7.00 -7.05
N GLN A 148 28.52 -8.05 -6.28
CA GLN A 148 29.78 -8.82 -6.37
C GLN A 148 31.01 -7.93 -6.55
N ARG A 149 30.98 -6.73 -5.97
CA ARG A 149 32.04 -5.72 -6.12
C ARG A 149 33.23 -6.02 -5.23
N ASN A 150 33.08 -6.90 -4.24
CA ASN A 150 34.17 -7.18 -3.34
C ASN A 150 35.34 -7.86 -4.09
N THR A 151 36.53 -7.28 -3.92
CA THR A 151 37.80 -7.78 -4.44
C THR A 151 38.80 -7.90 -3.29
N GLY A 152 39.77 -8.81 -3.41
CA GLY A 152 40.79 -8.99 -2.39
C GLY A 152 40.37 -9.88 -1.22
N GLY A 153 41.05 -9.71 -0.09
CA GLY A 153 41.04 -10.66 1.03
C GLY A 153 39.71 -10.78 1.77
N SER A 154 38.83 -9.76 1.75
CA SER A 154 37.52 -9.80 2.41
C SER A 154 36.42 -10.45 1.57
N LYS A 155 36.71 -10.84 0.32
CA LYS A 155 35.72 -11.49 -0.56
C LYS A 155 35.27 -12.86 -0.01
N PRO A 156 33.96 -13.15 0.07
CA PRO A 156 33.42 -14.45 0.41
C PRO A 156 33.83 -15.51 -0.62
N THR A 157 33.98 -16.75 -0.17
CA THR A 157 34.40 -17.85 -1.03
C THR A 157 33.18 -18.49 -1.69
N HIS A 158 33.17 -18.63 -3.01
CA HIS A 158 32.13 -19.41 -3.68
C HIS A 158 32.41 -20.92 -3.50
N ALA A 159 31.88 -21.52 -2.44
CA ALA A 159 32.19 -22.87 -2.00
C ALA A 159 31.06 -23.86 -2.33
N VAL A 160 31.34 -25.16 -2.24
CA VAL A 160 30.31 -26.18 -2.36
C VAL A 160 29.41 -26.14 -1.14
N TYR A 161 28.12 -25.92 -1.37
CA TYR A 161 27.10 -25.92 -0.34
C TYR A 161 26.57 -27.35 -0.13
N LYS A 162 26.00 -27.96 -1.18
CA LYS A 162 25.41 -29.32 -1.13
C LYS A 162 25.54 -30.02 -2.48
N GLY A 163 26.20 -31.18 -2.49
CA GLY A 163 26.46 -31.93 -3.74
C GLY A 163 27.27 -31.08 -4.73
N SER A 164 26.70 -30.73 -5.87
CA SER A 164 27.30 -29.83 -6.86
C SER A 164 26.83 -28.37 -6.75
N LEU A 165 25.89 -28.06 -5.86
CA LEU A 165 25.40 -26.69 -5.64
C LEU A 165 26.47 -25.87 -4.93
N ARG A 166 26.69 -24.64 -5.41
CA ARG A 166 27.64 -23.69 -4.81
C ARG A 166 26.92 -22.42 -4.37
N GLN A 167 27.40 -21.84 -3.29
CA GLN A 167 26.90 -20.60 -2.69
C GLN A 167 28.08 -19.82 -2.07
N TYR A 168 27.84 -18.57 -1.70
CA TYR A 168 28.86 -17.74 -1.04
C TYR A 168 28.99 -18.10 0.44
N GLN A 169 30.18 -18.55 0.82
CA GLN A 169 30.57 -18.88 2.18
C GLN A 169 31.35 -17.72 2.79
N PHE A 170 30.91 -17.27 3.96
CA PHE A 170 31.42 -16.11 4.67
C PHE A 170 32.20 -16.55 5.90
N ALA A 171 33.52 -16.63 5.77
CA ALA A 171 34.39 -16.73 6.94
C ALA A 171 34.37 -15.44 7.77
N VAL A 172 34.90 -15.48 8.99
CA VAL A 172 35.10 -14.27 9.80
C VAL A 172 35.98 -13.27 9.02
N GLY A 173 35.52 -12.02 8.98
CA GLY A 173 36.13 -10.93 8.23
C GLY A 173 35.66 -10.82 6.77
N LYS A 174 34.81 -11.73 6.28
CA LYS A 174 34.28 -11.68 4.92
C LYS A 174 33.03 -10.82 4.84
N GLU A 175 32.90 -10.09 3.74
CA GLU A 175 31.82 -9.10 3.54
C GLU A 175 31.33 -9.03 2.08
N GLU A 176 30.12 -8.52 1.88
CA GLU A 176 29.57 -8.24 0.54
C GLU A 176 28.73 -6.96 0.55
N PHE A 177 28.55 -6.35 -0.62
CA PHE A 177 27.86 -5.09 -0.82
C PHE A 177 26.55 -5.27 -1.58
N PHE A 178 25.51 -4.60 -1.09
CA PHE A 178 24.14 -4.68 -1.59
C PHE A 178 23.61 -3.28 -1.84
N THR A 179 22.83 -3.14 -2.91
CA THR A 179 22.08 -1.92 -3.20
C THR A 179 20.60 -2.25 -3.21
N TYR A 180 19.81 -1.42 -2.53
CA TYR A 180 18.36 -1.50 -2.47
C TYR A 180 17.76 -0.22 -3.04
N HIS A 181 16.71 -0.40 -3.82
CA HIS A 181 15.84 0.68 -4.29
C HIS A 181 14.53 0.59 -3.51
N ILE A 182 14.11 1.67 -2.86
CA ILE A 182 12.85 1.68 -2.13
C ILE A 182 11.69 1.76 -3.14
N ASP A 183 10.86 0.73 -3.16
CA ASP A 183 9.72 0.63 -4.07
C ASP A 183 8.65 1.71 -3.78
N HIS A 184 7.85 2.02 -4.81
CA HIS A 184 6.79 3.05 -4.79
C HIS A 184 5.60 2.73 -3.90
N ASP A 185 5.66 1.62 -3.18
CA ASP A 185 4.62 1.17 -2.27
C ASP A 185 5.05 1.23 -0.80
N HIS A 186 6.25 1.70 -0.46
CA HIS A 186 6.67 1.89 0.93
C HIS A 186 5.67 2.75 1.71
N VAL A 187 5.27 2.27 2.89
CA VAL A 187 4.43 3.02 3.82
C VAL A 187 5.29 4.09 4.48
N PRO A 188 4.95 5.39 4.32
CA PRO A 188 5.72 6.48 4.93
C PRO A 188 5.90 6.30 6.43
N ASP A 189 7.05 6.74 6.93
CA ASP A 189 7.44 6.76 8.34
C ASP A 189 7.50 5.37 9.00
N SER A 190 7.37 4.28 8.22
CA SER A 190 7.43 2.92 8.75
C SER A 190 8.87 2.42 8.86
N ASP A 191 9.12 1.67 9.93
CA ASP A 191 10.44 1.08 10.16
C ASP A 191 10.74 -0.05 9.16
N ILE A 192 12.03 -0.18 8.84
CA ILE A 192 12.56 -1.25 8.00
C ILE A 192 13.52 -2.16 8.78
N PHE A 193 13.60 -3.42 8.38
CA PHE A 193 14.34 -4.45 9.09
C PHE A 193 15.27 -5.19 8.12
N LEU A 194 16.57 -5.14 8.38
CA LEU A 194 17.55 -5.90 7.62
C LEU A 194 17.43 -7.37 8.01
N HIS A 195 17.35 -8.22 7.00
CA HIS A 195 17.04 -9.62 7.16
C HIS A 195 18.01 -10.47 6.34
N VAL A 196 18.71 -11.36 7.05
CA VAL A 196 19.80 -12.18 6.50
C VAL A 196 19.39 -13.64 6.49
N HIS A 197 19.32 -14.20 5.28
CA HIS A 197 19.03 -15.60 5.03
C HIS A 197 20.33 -16.37 4.97
N TRP A 198 20.52 -17.34 5.88
CA TRP A 198 21.78 -18.08 5.94
C TRP A 198 21.58 -19.53 6.41
N SER A 199 22.66 -20.31 6.36
CA SER A 199 22.69 -21.68 6.88
C SER A 199 24.13 -22.15 7.10
N HIS A 200 24.31 -23.36 7.63
CA HIS A 200 25.61 -24.03 7.70
C HIS A 200 25.53 -25.47 7.17
N ILE A 201 26.71 -26.03 6.88
CA ILE A 201 26.86 -27.34 6.23
C ILE A 201 27.35 -28.44 7.16
N SER A 202 27.57 -28.17 8.45
CA SER A 202 28.03 -29.19 9.40
C SER A 202 26.86 -29.75 10.21
N GLY A 203 26.75 -31.09 10.25
CA GLY A 203 25.86 -31.80 11.17
C GLY A 203 26.41 -31.96 12.59
N ALA A 204 27.61 -31.44 12.85
CA ALA A 204 28.23 -31.43 14.19
C ALA A 204 28.00 -30.11 14.96
N VAL A 205 27.26 -29.16 14.40
CA VAL A 205 26.89 -27.92 15.10
C VAL A 205 25.85 -28.24 16.17
N THR A 206 26.09 -27.78 17.39
CA THR A 206 25.21 -28.00 18.55
C THR A 206 24.49 -26.74 19.04
N GLY A 207 24.71 -25.60 18.37
CA GLY A 207 24.14 -24.29 18.70
C GLY A 207 25.18 -23.17 18.57
N GLY A 208 25.02 -22.09 19.33
CA GLY A 208 25.90 -20.91 19.28
C GLY A 208 25.41 -19.86 18.30
N THR A 209 26.28 -18.92 17.92
CA THR A 209 25.91 -17.75 17.11
C THR A 209 26.96 -17.39 16.09
N ILE A 210 26.55 -16.73 15.02
CA ILE A 210 27.42 -15.86 14.23
C ILE A 210 27.13 -14.40 14.61
N THR A 211 28.13 -13.54 14.52
CA THR A 211 27.94 -12.09 14.67
C THR A 211 28.01 -11.45 13.30
N ILE A 212 26.94 -10.77 12.93
CA ILE A 212 26.76 -10.10 11.64
C ILE A 212 26.89 -8.61 11.91
N GLU A 213 27.77 -7.94 11.18
CA GLU A 213 27.87 -6.48 11.11
C GLU A 213 27.14 -6.02 9.86
N TYR A 214 26.35 -4.96 9.99
CA TYR A 214 25.89 -4.18 8.86
C TYR A 214 26.48 -2.78 8.90
N GLU A 215 26.57 -2.18 7.73
CA GLU A 215 26.78 -0.75 7.55
C GLU A 215 25.85 -0.29 6.43
N LEU A 216 25.03 0.73 6.68
CA LEU A 216 24.06 1.28 5.74
C LEU A 216 24.33 2.76 5.50
N SER A 217 24.05 3.21 4.28
CA SER A 217 23.92 4.62 3.94
C SER A 217 22.72 4.82 3.03
N TYR A 218 22.05 5.96 3.16
CA TYR A 218 20.82 6.27 2.45
C TYR A 218 20.92 7.61 1.74
N ALA A 219 20.36 7.68 0.53
CA ALA A 219 20.15 8.90 -0.23
C ALA A 219 18.69 8.99 -0.72
N LYS A 220 18.12 10.19 -0.64
CA LYS A 220 16.78 10.51 -1.16
C LYS A 220 16.76 10.50 -2.68
N GLY A 221 15.60 10.17 -3.26
CA GLY A 221 15.39 10.11 -4.70
C GLY A 221 15.49 11.50 -5.36
N PHE A 222 15.51 11.54 -6.69
CA PHE A 222 15.39 12.79 -7.48
C PHE A 222 16.33 13.94 -7.09
N ASN A 223 17.56 13.63 -6.66
CA ASN A 223 18.55 14.63 -6.25
C ASN A 223 18.08 15.54 -5.10
N GLN A 224 17.22 15.00 -4.22
CA GLN A 224 16.71 15.74 -3.06
C GLN A 224 17.74 15.82 -1.92
N ALA A 225 18.56 14.78 -1.73
CA ALA A 225 19.65 14.77 -0.76
C ALA A 225 20.79 13.82 -1.19
N PRO A 226 22.06 14.12 -0.86
CA PRO A 226 23.16 13.18 -1.02
C PRO A 226 23.08 12.05 -0.01
N PHE A 227 23.94 11.03 -0.15
CA PHE A 227 24.12 10.00 0.88
C PHE A 227 24.51 10.61 2.22
N GLY A 228 23.79 10.22 3.27
CA GLY A 228 24.06 10.60 4.65
C GLY A 228 25.29 9.90 5.25
N ALA A 229 25.52 10.17 6.53
CA ALA A 229 26.52 9.42 7.30
C ALA A 229 26.13 7.94 7.40
N ASN A 230 27.12 7.06 7.36
CA ASN A 230 26.87 5.62 7.49
C ASN A 230 26.43 5.30 8.92
N VAL A 231 25.47 4.39 9.05
CA VAL A 231 25.05 3.79 10.31
C VAL A 231 25.48 2.34 10.34
N SER A 232 25.95 1.85 11.48
CA SER A 232 26.49 0.48 11.57
C SER A 232 26.36 -0.08 12.97
N THR A 233 26.01 -1.36 13.08
CA THR A 233 26.10 -2.11 14.33
C THR A 233 26.26 -3.60 14.04
N THR A 234 26.36 -4.39 15.09
CA THR A 234 26.38 -5.85 15.03
C THR A 234 25.14 -6.45 15.66
N PHE A 235 24.69 -7.57 15.13
CA PHE A 235 23.64 -8.39 15.72
C PHE A 235 23.99 -9.88 15.61
N ALA A 236 23.39 -10.70 16.48
CA ALA A 236 23.67 -12.12 16.54
C ALA A 236 22.66 -12.92 15.69
N GLY A 237 23.15 -13.89 14.93
CA GLY A 237 22.35 -14.93 14.29
C GLY A 237 22.51 -16.25 15.02
N THR A 238 21.43 -16.78 15.60
CA THR A 238 21.45 -18.07 16.31
C THR A 238 21.56 -19.23 15.32
N ALA A 239 22.58 -20.07 15.49
CA ALA A 239 22.78 -21.24 14.65
C ALA A 239 21.75 -22.34 14.95
N SER A 240 21.27 -23.01 13.91
CA SER A 240 20.52 -24.23 14.06
C SER A 240 21.43 -25.40 14.46
N THR A 241 20.85 -26.43 15.09
CA THR A 241 21.50 -27.73 15.24
C THR A 241 21.32 -28.63 14.02
N ALA A 242 20.42 -28.27 13.10
CA ALA A 242 20.15 -29.02 11.88
C ALA A 242 20.97 -28.50 10.69
N GLN A 243 21.76 -29.41 10.11
CA GLN A 243 22.52 -29.16 8.89
C GLN A 243 21.59 -28.71 7.75
N TYR A 244 22.01 -27.69 6.98
CA TYR A 244 21.26 -27.13 5.84
C TYR A 244 19.91 -26.50 6.19
N GLN A 245 19.61 -26.26 7.48
CA GLN A 245 18.41 -25.52 7.82
C GLN A 245 18.56 -24.06 7.38
N HIS A 246 17.50 -23.55 6.76
CA HIS A 246 17.36 -22.14 6.46
C HIS A 246 17.13 -21.37 7.76
N ILE A 247 18.04 -20.44 8.06
CA ILE A 247 18.04 -19.61 9.26
C ILE A 247 17.85 -18.16 8.81
N LEU A 248 17.04 -17.45 9.59
CA LEU A 248 16.76 -16.04 9.43
C LEU A 248 17.33 -15.28 10.61
N SER A 249 18.01 -14.17 10.35
CA SER A 249 18.50 -13.27 11.39
C SER A 249 18.13 -11.85 11.00
N GLU A 250 17.49 -11.14 11.91
CA GLU A 250 16.85 -9.86 11.62
C GLU A 250 17.20 -8.81 12.66
N VAL A 251 17.33 -7.57 12.21
CA VAL A 251 17.54 -6.40 13.08
C VAL A 251 16.78 -5.21 12.50
N GLN A 252 16.20 -4.39 13.38
CA GLN A 252 15.58 -3.12 12.99
C GLN A 252 16.68 -2.11 12.64
N VAL A 253 16.66 -1.58 11.42
CA VAL A 253 17.71 -0.69 10.91
C VAL A 253 17.25 0.74 10.65
N SER A 254 15.98 1.05 10.92
CA SER A 254 15.46 2.41 10.97
C SER A 254 14.52 2.62 12.15
N ALA A 255 14.35 3.86 12.58
CA ALA A 255 13.37 4.26 13.59
C ALA A 255 12.92 5.71 13.35
N GLU A 256 11.72 6.08 13.81
CA GLU A 256 11.25 7.49 13.84
C GLU A 256 12.16 8.38 14.72
N SER A 257 12.79 7.79 15.75
CA SER A 257 13.77 8.44 16.61
C SER A 257 15.05 7.60 16.63
N PRO A 258 15.86 7.65 15.57
CA PRO A 258 16.99 6.75 15.40
C PRO A 258 18.11 7.05 16.40
N ASP A 259 18.80 6.00 16.82
CA ASP A 259 20.12 6.13 17.44
C ASP A 259 21.23 6.19 16.36
N GLY A 260 22.51 6.20 16.78
CA GLY A 260 23.64 6.22 15.84
C GLY A 260 23.80 4.98 14.96
N ASN A 261 22.97 3.95 15.15
CA ASN A 261 23.01 2.68 14.43
C ASN A 261 21.84 2.53 13.44
N GLN A 262 20.89 3.48 13.40
CA GLN A 262 19.66 3.38 12.64
C GLN A 262 19.49 4.56 11.68
N LEU A 263 18.84 4.32 10.55
CA LEU A 263 18.36 5.36 9.65
C LEU A 263 17.11 6.03 10.25
N ASP A 264 16.87 7.31 9.93
CA ASP A 264 15.61 7.97 10.29
C ASP A 264 14.49 7.48 9.37
N SER A 265 13.47 6.82 9.92
CA SER A 265 12.32 6.32 9.14
C SER A 265 11.55 7.45 8.46
N ASN A 266 11.57 8.68 9.00
CA ASN A 266 10.91 9.84 8.40
C ASN A 266 11.65 10.36 7.14
N ASP A 267 12.90 9.95 6.93
CA ASP A 267 13.68 10.31 5.76
C ASP A 267 13.52 9.30 4.61
N LEU A 268 12.99 8.11 4.88
CA LEU A 268 12.79 7.06 3.88
C LEU A 268 11.61 7.41 2.95
N GLU A 269 11.87 7.39 1.65
CA GLU A 269 10.87 7.69 0.62
C GLU A 269 11.02 6.75 -0.58
N PRO A 270 9.94 6.56 -1.37
CA PRO A 270 10.03 5.95 -2.69
C PRO A 270 11.15 6.52 -3.56
N ASP A 271 11.76 5.66 -4.37
CA ASP A 271 12.95 5.96 -5.20
C ASP A 271 14.22 6.32 -4.42
N GLY A 272 14.19 6.23 -3.09
CA GLY A 272 15.38 6.29 -2.26
C GLY A 272 16.31 5.09 -2.52
N ILE A 273 17.62 5.32 -2.36
CA ILE A 273 18.65 4.27 -2.50
C ILE A 273 19.28 4.01 -1.14
N ILE A 274 19.33 2.73 -0.75
CA ILE A 274 20.10 2.25 0.39
C ILE A 274 21.29 1.46 -0.15
N GLU A 275 22.50 1.87 0.21
CA GLU A 275 23.72 1.10 0.01
C GLU A 275 24.07 0.40 1.32
N ALA A 276 24.44 -0.88 1.25
CA ALA A 276 24.70 -1.71 2.41
C ALA A 276 25.97 -2.54 2.26
N ARG A 277 26.66 -2.76 3.38
CA ARG A 277 27.71 -3.76 3.55
C ARG A 277 27.27 -4.72 4.65
N VAL A 278 27.38 -6.02 4.40
CA VAL A 278 27.16 -7.06 5.41
C VAL A 278 28.45 -7.86 5.58
N LYS A 279 28.86 -8.07 6.83
CA LYS A 279 30.11 -8.77 7.19
C LYS A 279 29.89 -9.74 8.34
N ILE A 280 30.56 -10.89 8.30
CA ILE A 280 30.65 -11.77 9.47
C ILE A 280 31.84 -11.34 10.33
N THR A 281 31.60 -10.92 11.56
CA THR A 281 32.65 -10.42 12.48
C THR A 281 33.06 -11.44 13.54
N ALA A 282 32.20 -12.40 13.85
CA ALA A 282 32.54 -13.55 14.71
C ALA A 282 31.74 -14.80 14.31
N ASN A 283 32.27 -15.97 14.65
CA ASN A 283 31.62 -17.27 14.45
C ASN A 283 31.85 -18.13 15.71
N ASP A 284 30.92 -18.02 16.63
CA ASP A 284 30.91 -18.68 17.94
C ASP A 284 29.95 -19.88 17.95
N MET A 285 29.78 -20.53 16.79
CA MET A 285 29.07 -21.81 16.72
C MET A 285 29.76 -22.87 17.58
N THR A 286 28.97 -23.73 18.20
CA THR A 286 29.44 -24.77 19.13
C THR A 286 29.41 -26.15 18.49
N GLY A 287 30.26 -27.07 18.97
CA GLY A 287 30.41 -28.43 18.43
C GLY A 287 31.25 -28.47 17.14
N ALA A 288 30.94 -27.59 16.19
CA ALA A 288 31.76 -27.26 15.03
C ALA A 288 31.56 -25.80 14.65
N THR A 289 32.55 -25.18 14.01
CA THR A 289 32.53 -23.79 13.55
C THR A 289 32.63 -23.69 12.02
N PRO A 290 31.70 -24.29 11.25
CA PRO A 290 31.72 -24.12 9.80
C PRO A 290 31.51 -22.65 9.46
N ASP A 291 32.13 -22.15 8.40
CA ASP A 291 31.77 -20.82 7.90
C ASP A 291 30.34 -20.84 7.35
N PRO A 292 29.48 -19.87 7.72
CA PRO A 292 28.10 -19.80 7.24
C PRO A 292 28.03 -19.52 5.74
N PHE A 293 26.94 -19.97 5.12
CA PHE A 293 26.55 -19.58 3.76
C PHE A 293 25.42 -18.57 3.86
N ILE A 294 25.62 -17.38 3.30
CA ILE A 294 24.56 -16.36 3.18
C ILE A 294 23.94 -16.52 1.79
N HIS A 295 22.62 -16.69 1.76
CA HIS A 295 21.85 -16.96 0.55
C HIS A 295 21.20 -15.69 0.00
N GLU A 296 20.64 -14.88 0.89
CA GLU A 296 19.95 -13.63 0.56
C GLU A 296 20.13 -12.64 1.70
N VAL A 297 20.16 -11.36 1.33
CA VAL A 297 20.05 -10.24 2.28
C VAL A 297 18.98 -9.33 1.70
N ASP A 298 17.90 -9.16 2.44
CA ASP A 298 16.77 -8.32 2.07
C ASP A 298 16.38 -7.39 3.22
N ILE A 299 15.44 -6.49 2.91
CA ILE A 299 14.88 -5.56 3.88
C ILE A 299 13.38 -5.78 3.92
N HIS A 300 12.87 -6.20 5.08
CA HIS A 300 11.44 -6.20 5.33
C HIS A 300 10.94 -4.77 5.54
N TYR A 301 9.88 -4.40 4.83
CA TYR A 301 9.24 -3.09 4.93
C TYR A 301 7.72 -3.24 4.83
N LEU A 302 7.00 -2.24 5.37
CA LEU A 302 5.56 -2.15 5.18
C LEU A 302 5.22 -1.56 3.81
N SER A 303 4.28 -2.20 3.13
CA SER A 303 3.83 -1.88 1.79
C SER A 303 2.34 -1.53 1.75
N THR A 304 2.01 -0.52 0.95
CA THR A 304 0.66 -0.10 0.56
C THR A 304 0.05 -0.96 -0.55
N SER A 305 0.77 -1.96 -1.05
CA SER A 305 0.34 -2.89 -2.10
C SER A 305 -0.04 -4.27 -1.52
N VAL A 306 0.18 -5.35 -2.28
CA VAL A 306 -0.12 -6.73 -1.86
C VAL A 306 1.14 -7.37 -1.27
N GLY A 307 0.98 -8.04 -0.13
CA GLY A 307 2.04 -8.75 0.58
C GLY A 307 1.48 -9.68 1.66
N THR A 308 2.29 -10.05 2.63
CA THR A 308 1.86 -10.91 3.76
C THR A 308 1.39 -10.08 4.95
N LYS A 309 0.49 -10.63 5.78
CA LYS A 309 0.04 -9.94 6.99
C LYS A 309 1.15 -9.86 8.04
N GLN A 310 1.94 -10.93 8.15
CA GLN A 310 3.03 -11.03 9.12
C GLN A 310 4.37 -10.97 8.42
N LYS A 311 5.36 -10.42 9.12
CA LYS A 311 6.78 -10.40 8.72
C LYS A 311 7.47 -11.75 8.93
N ALA A 312 6.94 -12.55 9.85
CA ALA A 312 7.41 -13.90 10.17
C ALA A 312 6.24 -14.89 10.13
N PRO A 313 6.49 -16.20 9.99
CA PRO A 313 5.43 -17.19 10.02
C PRO A 313 4.56 -17.14 11.29
N ASP A 314 3.26 -17.38 11.21
CA ASP A 314 2.52 -17.79 9.99
C ASP A 314 2.07 -16.58 9.14
N PHE A 315 2.35 -16.62 7.85
CA PHE A 315 2.19 -15.47 6.96
C PHE A 315 0.72 -15.16 6.61
N TYR A 316 -0.18 -16.14 6.77
CA TYR A 316 -1.55 -16.11 6.26
C TYR A 316 -2.65 -16.17 7.34
N VAL A 317 -2.30 -16.00 8.62
CA VAL A 317 -3.25 -16.04 9.76
C VAL A 317 -3.67 -14.67 10.25
#